data_AF-A0A2I8F2H0-F1
#
_entry.id   AF-A0A2I8F2H0-F1
#
_cell.length_a   1.000
_cell.length_b   1.000
_cell.length_c   1.000
_cell.angle_alpha   90.00
_cell.angle_beta   90.00
_cell.angle_gamma   90.00
#
_symmetry.space_group_name_H-M   'P 1'
#
loop_
_entity.id
_entity.type
_entity.pdbx_description
1 polymer ?
#
loop_
_entity_poly.entity_id
_entity_poly.type
_entity_poly.pdbx_seq_one_letter_code
_entity_poly.pdbx_strand_id
1 'polypeptide(L)'
;MAKSSRLKSTRSLIETRYTLELARGSSVIASTLTRSSLMQAIGETLSAFVANYGTGDLDGFVLVLSERLIQRDRADAAEMIGNWRPPGSR
;
A
#
# COMPACT_ATOMS: atom_id res chain seq x y z
N MET A 1 5.89 24.21 -11.65
CA MET A 1 4.76 23.94 -10.73
C MET A 1 3.79 22.82 -11.18
N ALA A 2 3.69 22.47 -12.47
CA ALA A 2 2.66 21.53 -12.96
C ALA A 2 2.85 20.02 -12.63
N LYS A 3 4.05 19.56 -12.26
CA LYS A 3 4.33 18.13 -12.00
C LYS A 3 3.88 17.70 -10.59
N SER A 4 4.05 18.57 -9.60
CA SER A 4 3.68 18.32 -8.20
C SER A 4 2.15 18.34 -7.98
N SER A 5 1.43 19.18 -8.71
CA SER A 5 -0.05 19.22 -8.68
C SER A 5 -0.68 17.91 -9.19
N ARG A 6 -0.19 17.36 -10.31
CA ARG A 6 -0.72 16.09 -10.86
C ARG A 6 -0.51 14.91 -9.91
N LEU A 7 0.66 14.80 -9.30
CA LEU A 7 0.95 13.76 -8.31
C LEU A 7 0.04 13.87 -7.08
N LYS A 8 -0.21 15.08 -6.58
CA LYS A 8 -1.15 15.32 -5.48
C LYS A 8 -2.60 14.96 -5.85
N SER A 9 -3.05 15.29 -7.07
CA SER A 9 -4.38 14.94 -7.54
C SER A 9 -4.56 13.43 -7.68
N THR A 10 -3.58 12.72 -8.25
CA THR A 10 -3.60 11.25 -8.35
C THR A 10 -3.58 10.61 -6.97
N ARG A 11 -2.76 11.11 -6.04
CA ARG A 11 -2.74 10.66 -4.63
C ARG A 11 -4.10 10.82 -3.95
N SER A 12 -4.72 12.00 -4.05
CA SER A 12 -6.03 12.27 -3.47
C SER A 12 -7.13 11.36 -4.07
N LEU A 13 -7.03 11.03 -5.36
CA LEU A 13 -7.93 10.09 -6.01
C LEU A 13 -7.79 8.67 -5.42
N ILE A 14 -6.56 8.17 -5.28
CA ILE A 14 -6.27 6.87 -4.66
C ILE A 14 -6.76 6.84 -3.21
N GLU A 15 -6.47 7.88 -2.44
CA GLU A 15 -6.92 7.99 -1.04
C GLU A 15 -8.44 7.90 -0.94
N THR A 16 -9.16 8.63 -1.79
CA THR A 16 -10.63 8.66 -1.79
C THR A 16 -11.21 7.32 -2.26
N ARG A 17 -10.69 6.78 -3.36
CA ARG A 17 -11.22 5.56 -4.00
C ARG A 17 -11.00 4.32 -3.14
N TYR A 18 -9.87 4.25 -2.45
CA TYR A 18 -9.43 3.08 -1.69
C TYR A 18 -9.31 3.36 -0.18
N THR A 19 -10.11 4.31 0.34
CA THR A 19 -10.03 4.73 1.75
C THR A 19 -10.14 3.54 2.71
N LEU A 20 -11.07 2.62 2.44
CA LEU A 20 -11.34 1.45 3.28
C LEU A 20 -10.18 0.46 3.26
N GLU A 21 -9.66 0.14 2.07
CA GLU A 21 -8.58 -0.80 1.85
C GLU A 21 -7.28 -0.27 2.46
N LEU A 22 -7.01 1.03 2.31
CA LEU A 22 -5.88 1.69 2.93
C LEU A 22 -6.00 1.70 4.46
N ALA A 23 -7.20 1.93 5.02
CA ALA A 23 -7.43 1.88 6.46
C ALA A 23 -7.21 0.46 7.01
N ARG A 24 -7.81 -0.53 6.35
CA ARG A 24 -7.67 -1.95 6.71
C ARG A 24 -6.22 -2.42 6.60
N GLY A 25 -5.58 -2.20 5.45
CA GLY A 25 -4.20 -2.60 5.21
C GLY A 25 -3.23 -1.98 6.20
N SER A 26 -3.32 -0.66 6.41
CA SER A 26 -2.44 0.03 7.38
C SER A 26 -2.66 -0.47 8.81
N SER A 27 -3.90 -0.75 9.21
CA SER A 27 -4.20 -1.29 10.54
C SER A 27 -3.63 -2.70 10.74
N VAL A 28 -3.89 -3.61 9.81
CA VAL A 28 -3.45 -5.01 9.91
C VAL A 28 -1.93 -5.08 9.90
N ILE A 29 -1.29 -4.42 8.93
CA ILE A 29 0.17 -4.43 8.79
C ILE A 29 0.85 -3.81 10.01
N ALA A 30 0.35 -2.66 10.50
CA ALA A 30 0.96 -1.99 11.65
C ALA A 30 0.83 -2.79 12.97
N SER A 31 -0.18 -3.66 13.08
CA SER A 31 -0.40 -4.52 14.26
C SER A 31 0.50 -5.76 14.31
N THR A 32 1.24 -6.05 13.24
CA THR A 32 2.12 -7.23 13.19
C THR A 32 3.34 -7.07 14.10
N LEU A 33 3.68 -8.13 14.83
CA LEU A 33 4.78 -8.13 15.80
C LEU A 33 6.07 -8.79 15.29
N THR A 34 5.95 -9.70 14.32
CA THR A 34 7.09 -10.44 13.78
C THR A 34 7.26 -10.17 12.30
N ARG A 35 8.50 -10.26 11.82
CA ARG A 35 8.82 -10.12 10.40
C ARG A 35 8.02 -11.07 9.50
N SER A 36 7.82 -12.31 9.95
CA SER A 36 7.03 -13.30 9.20
C SER A 36 5.56 -12.88 9.09
N SER A 37 4.94 -12.45 10.19
CA SER A 37 3.55 -11.96 10.18
C SER A 37 3.40 -10.68 9.36
N LEU A 38 4.42 -9.82 9.36
CA LEU A 38 4.48 -8.60 8.54
C LEU A 38 4.47 -8.94 7.05
N MET A 39 5.35 -9.85 6.62
CA MET A 39 5.42 -10.28 5.22
C MET A 39 4.13 -10.93 4.75
N GLN A 40 3.49 -11.76 5.60
CA GLN A 40 2.19 -12.35 5.29
C GLN A 40 1.10 -11.29 5.16
N ALA A 41 0.98 -10.37 6.14
CA ALA A 41 -0.02 -9.29 6.11
C ALA A 41 0.12 -8.39 4.88
N ILE A 42 1.36 -8.06 4.47
CA ILE A 42 1.64 -7.31 3.25
C ILE A 42 1.18 -8.10 2.02
N GLY A 43 1.59 -9.37 1.93
CA GLY A 43 1.24 -10.24 0.82
C GLY A 43 -0.27 -10.39 0.65
N GLU A 44 -0.99 -10.63 1.74
CA GLU A 44 -2.46 -10.74 1.75
C GLU A 44 -3.13 -9.42 1.36
N THR A 45 -2.70 -8.30 1.93
CA THR A 45 -3.28 -6.98 1.65
C THR A 45 -3.13 -6.61 0.16
N LEU A 46 -1.93 -6.76 -0.39
CA LEU A 46 -1.66 -6.39 -1.78
C LEU A 46 -2.23 -7.39 -2.78
N SER A 47 -2.22 -8.69 -2.47
CA SER A 47 -2.85 -9.69 -3.33
C SER A 47 -4.37 -9.51 -3.37
N ALA A 48 -5.00 -9.21 -2.23
CA ALA A 48 -6.44 -8.92 -2.17
C ALA A 48 -6.78 -7.65 -2.96
N PHE A 49 -5.96 -6.60 -2.87
CA PHE A 49 -6.13 -5.40 -3.68
C PHE A 49 -6.09 -5.73 -5.18
N VAL A 50 -5.05 -6.44 -5.63
CA VAL A 50 -4.89 -6.81 -7.04
C VAL A 50 -6.03 -7.71 -7.52
N ALA A 51 -6.49 -8.66 -6.70
CA ALA A 51 -7.60 -9.53 -7.05
C ALA A 51 -8.92 -8.77 -7.25
N ASN A 52 -9.15 -7.71 -6.46
CA ASN A 52 -10.40 -6.94 -6.49
C ASN A 52 -10.40 -5.78 -7.51
N TYR A 53 -9.24 -5.16 -7.74
CA TYR A 53 -9.14 -3.91 -8.51
C TYR A 53 -8.15 -3.98 -9.69
N GLY A 54 -7.41 -5.08 -9.83
CA GLY A 54 -6.33 -5.22 -10.80
C GLY A 54 -5.06 -4.46 -10.39
N THR A 55 -4.11 -4.36 -11.32
CA THR A 55 -2.80 -3.74 -11.08
C THR A 55 -2.71 -2.26 -11.47
N GLY A 56 -3.74 -1.71 -12.13
CA GLY A 56 -3.69 -0.35 -12.70
C GLY A 56 -3.43 0.76 -11.68
N ASP A 57 -3.99 0.63 -10.48
CA ASP A 57 -3.81 1.58 -9.37
C ASP A 57 -2.85 1.08 -8.29
N LEU A 58 -2.19 -0.07 -8.49
CA LEU A 58 -1.37 -0.73 -7.48
C LEU A 58 -0.22 0.17 -7.00
N ASP A 59 0.50 0.82 -7.92
CA ASP A 59 1.62 1.68 -7.56
C ASP A 59 1.17 2.88 -6.72
N GLY A 60 0.02 3.47 -7.07
CA GLY A 60 -0.58 4.55 -6.30
C GLY A 60 -1.03 4.09 -4.92
N PHE A 61 -1.67 2.92 -4.84
CA PHE A 61 -2.10 2.31 -3.59
C PHE A 61 -0.91 2.01 -2.67
N VAL A 62 0.14 1.38 -3.19
CA VAL A 62 1.40 1.08 -2.47
C VAL A 62 2.02 2.36 -1.93
N LEU A 63 2.11 3.42 -2.75
CA LEU A 63 2.66 4.71 -2.32
C LEU A 63 1.91 5.27 -1.09
N VAL A 64 0.57 5.35 -1.18
CA VAL A 64 -0.26 5.91 -0.10
C VAL A 64 -0.23 5.02 1.14
N LEU A 65 -0.24 3.69 0.96
CA LEU A 65 -0.15 2.74 2.07
C LEU A 65 1.19 2.87 2.80
N SER A 66 2.31 2.97 2.07
CA SER A 66 3.64 3.17 2.64
C SER A 66 3.72 4.48 3.44
N GLU A 67 3.17 5.59 2.94
CA GLU A 67 3.10 6.84 3.70
C GLU A 67 2.31 6.69 5.02
N ARG A 68 1.17 5.99 4.98
CA ARG A 68 0.34 5.73 6.17
C ARG A 68 1.03 4.82 7.19
N LEU A 69 1.95 3.96 6.76
CA LEU A 69 2.74 3.10 7.63
C LEU A 69 3.91 3.85 8.25
N ILE A 70 4.59 4.71 7.49
CA ILE A 70 5.62 5.62 8.03
C ILE A 70 5.02 6.50 9.12
N GLN A 71 3.81 7.05 8.93
CA GLN A 71 3.10 7.83 9.95
C GLN A 71 2.71 7.04 11.21
N ARG A 72 2.78 5.71 11.16
CA ARG A 72 2.53 4.79 12.28
C ARG A 72 3.83 4.19 12.85
N ASP A 73 4.98 4.80 12.58
CA ASP A 73 6.31 4.33 12.97
C ASP A 73 6.68 2.94 12.39
N ARG A 74 6.08 2.58 11.25
CA ARG A 74 6.32 1.31 10.53
C ARG A 74 7.05 1.53 9.21
N ALA A 75 8.21 2.18 9.28
CA ALA A 75 9.07 2.38 8.11
C ALA A 75 9.59 1.04 7.53
N ASP A 76 9.77 0.03 8.40
CA ASP A 76 10.09 -1.36 8.02
C ASP A 76 9.05 -1.94 7.05
N ALA A 77 7.77 -1.73 7.35
CA ALA A 77 6.67 -2.20 6.52
C ALA A 77 6.61 -1.45 5.18
N ALA A 78 6.81 -0.13 5.20
CA ALA A 78 6.80 0.70 4.01
C ALA A 78 7.89 0.29 3.00
N GLU A 79 9.09 -0.04 3.49
CA GLU A 79 10.19 -0.56 2.66
C GLU A 79 9.82 -1.91 2.02
N MET A 80 9.25 -2.84 2.80
CA MET A 80 8.86 -4.16 2.29
C MET A 80 7.77 -4.09 1.22
N ILE A 81 6.79 -3.20 1.37
CA ILE A 81 5.71 -3.01 0.38
C ILE A 81 6.26 -2.49 -0.94
N GLY A 82 7.25 -1.58 -0.92
CA GLY A 82 7.88 -1.07 -2.15
C GLY A 82 8.58 -2.15 -2.99
N ASN A 83 9.05 -3.21 -2.33
CA ASN A 83 9.69 -4.35 -2.96
C ASN A 83 8.71 -5.47 -3.35
N TRP A 84 7.44 -5.37 -2.98
CA TRP A 84 6.45 -6.39 -3.29
C TRP A 84 6.06 -6.36 -4.77
N ARG A 85 5.81 -7.53 -5.34
CA ARG A 85 5.33 -7.69 -6.72
C ARG A 85 4.19 -8.71 -6.76
N PRO A 86 3.18 -8.51 -7.64
CA PRO A 86 2.07 -9.44 -7.75
C PRO A 86 2.54 -10.82 -8.24
N PRO A 87 1.92 -11.92 -7.77
CA PRO A 87 2.24 -13.26 -8.26
C PRO A 87 2.10 -13.33 -9.79
N GLY A 88 3.12 -13.83 -10.49
CA GLY A 88 3.12 -13.96 -11.95
C GLY A 88 3.74 -12.79 -12.74
N SER A 89 4.29 -11.77 -12.08
CA SER A 89 5.00 -10.64 -12.74
C SER A 89 6.49 -10.91 -13.04
N ARG A 90 6.87 -12.16 -13.37
CA ARG A 90 8.23 -12.53 -13.80
C ARG A 90 8.41 -12.42 -15.29
#